data_AF-A0A4D4KWJ4-F1
#
_entry.id   AF-A0A4D4KWJ4-F1
#
_cell.length_a   1.000
_cell.length_b   1.000
_cell.length_c   1.000
_cell.angle_alpha   90.00
_cell.angle_beta   90.00
_cell.angle_gamma   90.00
#
_symmetry.space_group_name_H-M   'P 1'
#
loop_
_entity.id
_entity.type
_entity.pdbx_description
1 polymer ?
#
loop_
_entity_poly.entity_id
_entity_poly.type
_entity_poly.pdbx_seq_one_letter_code
_entity_poly.pdbx_strand_id
1 'polypeptide(L)' 'MGCAVHTTLPAGVGYTTLELKVNYIRAARTDGQTLIAEGTVLHAGRRTATAEGKVLDEQGKLIAHATTTCMILRTDG' A
#
# COMPACT_ATOMS: atom_id res chain seq x y z
N MET A 1 -1.37 1.07 0.76
CA MET A 1 -0.01 1.17 0.15
C MET A 1 -0.01 2.04 -1.10
N GLY A 2 -0.84 1.77 -2.12
CA GLY A 2 -0.93 2.64 -3.31
C GLY A 2 -1.12 4.12 -2.97
N CYS A 3 -2.04 4.45 -2.05
CA CYS A 3 -2.22 5.83 -1.58
C CYS A 3 -0.95 6.45 -0.97
N ALA A 4 -0.12 5.66 -0.26
CA ALA A 4 1.15 6.15 0.26
C ALA A 4 2.13 6.45 -0.89
N VAL A 5 2.19 5.61 -1.92
CA VAL A 5 2.96 5.94 -3.14
C VAL A 5 2.41 7.23 -3.76
N HIS A 6 1.10 7.38 -3.89
CA HIS A 6 0.47 8.53 -4.51
C HIS A 6 0.83 9.87 -3.84
N THR A 7 0.98 9.92 -2.50
CA THR A 7 1.35 11.15 -1.79
C THR A 7 2.75 11.67 -2.16
N THR A 8 3.59 10.83 -2.76
CA THR A 8 4.94 11.19 -3.22
C THR A 8 4.99 11.64 -4.68
N LEU A 9 3.86 11.56 -5.40
CA LEU A 9 3.83 11.85 -6.84
C LEU A 9 3.38 13.29 -7.10
N PRO A 10 4.00 13.99 -8.08
CA PRO A 10 3.48 15.24 -8.59
C PRO A 10 2.06 15.06 -9.16
N ALA A 11 1.29 16.15 -9.18
CA ALA A 11 0.00 16.16 -9.86
C ALA A 11 0.14 15.73 -11.34
N GLY A 12 -0.81 14.92 -11.81
CA GLY A 12 -0.81 14.38 -13.18
C GLY A 12 0.07 13.14 -13.40
N VAL A 13 0.90 12.73 -12.43
CA VAL A 13 1.69 11.49 -12.54
C VAL A 13 0.87 10.30 -12.04
N GLY A 14 0.70 9.30 -12.91
CA GLY A 14 0.01 8.05 -12.59
C GLY A 14 0.94 7.00 -11.99
N TYR A 15 0.37 5.91 -11.48
CA TYR A 15 1.10 4.72 -11.09
C TYR A 15 0.20 3.49 -11.19
N THR A 16 0.80 2.31 -11.33
CA THR A 16 0.10 1.02 -11.30
C THR A 16 0.91 0.00 -10.50
N THR A 17 0.27 -1.03 -9.98
CA THR A 17 0.94 -2.09 -9.21
C THR A 17 1.66 -3.06 -10.14
N LEU A 18 2.94 -3.34 -9.87
CA LEU A 18 3.71 -4.40 -10.54
C LEU A 18 3.73 -5.69 -9.75
N GLU A 19 3.88 -5.58 -8.43
CA GLU A 19 4.00 -6.72 -7.54
C GLU A 19 3.32 -6.39 -6.21
N LEU A 20 2.70 -7.42 -5.64
CA LEU A 20 2.03 -7.36 -4.36
C LEU A 20 2.21 -8.69 -3.66
N LYS A 21 2.75 -8.64 -2.45
CA LYS A 21 2.83 -9.77 -1.54
C LYS A 21 2.10 -9.45 -0.25
N VAL A 22 1.15 -10.29 0.13
CA VAL A 22 0.39 -10.17 1.36
C VAL A 22 0.59 -11.42 2.21
N ASN A 23 0.75 -11.25 3.51
CA ASN A 23 0.60 -12.36 4.46
C ASN A 23 -0.61 -12.07 5.34
N TYR A 24 -1.49 -13.07 5.44
CA TYR A 24 -2.61 -13.06 6.37
C TYR A 24 -2.19 -13.78 7.64
N ILE A 25 -2.24 -13.08 8.76
CA ILE A 25 -1.82 -13.59 10.08
C ILE A 25 -3.04 -14.05 10.87
N ARG A 26 -4.18 -13.37 10.70
CA ARG A 26 -5.45 -13.68 11.37
C ARG A 26 -6.62 -13.49 10.39
N ALA A 27 -7.71 -14.19 10.66
CA ALA A 27 -8.97 -13.96 9.94
C ALA A 27 -9.53 -12.58 10.29
N ALA A 28 -9.94 -11.82 9.27
CA ALA A 28 -10.75 -10.63 9.45
C ALA A 28 -12.19 -11.04 9.83
N ARG A 29 -12.75 -10.42 10.87
CA ARG A 29 -14.15 -10.66 11.25
C ARG A 29 -15.08 -9.92 10.30
N THR A 30 -16.21 -10.53 9.97
CA THR A 30 -17.20 -9.99 9.01
C THR A 30 -18.44 -9.42 9.71
N ASP A 31 -18.38 -9.24 11.03
CA ASP A 31 -19.48 -8.76 11.88
C ASP A 31 -19.52 -7.23 12.02
N GLY A 32 -18.92 -6.51 11.07
CA GLY A 32 -18.92 -5.06 11.02
C GLY A 32 -17.80 -4.39 11.81
N GLN A 33 -16.83 -5.13 12.35
CA GLN A 33 -15.65 -4.55 12.99
C GLN A 33 -14.81 -3.72 12.01
N THR A 34 -14.29 -2.60 12.50
CA THR A 34 -13.39 -1.72 11.74
C THR A 34 -12.02 -2.38 11.57
N LEU A 35 -11.48 -2.26 10.36
CA LEU A 35 -10.07 -2.55 10.08
C LEU A 35 -9.34 -1.25 9.76
N ILE A 36 -8.19 -1.06 10.39
CA ILE A 36 -7.34 0.11 10.21
C ILE A 36 -6.17 -0.30 9.32
N ALA A 37 -6.08 0.29 8.12
CA ALA A 37 -4.99 0.05 7.18
C ALA A 37 -4.04 1.25 7.15
N GLU A 38 -2.76 1.00 7.43
CA GLU A 38 -1.69 1.99 7.31
C GLU A 38 -0.70 1.56 6.23
N GLY A 39 -0.19 2.52 5.46
CA GLY A 39 0.83 2.28 4.44
C GLY A 39 1.92 3.33 4.49
N THR A 40 3.16 2.88 4.30
CA THR A 40 4.36 3.72 4.35
C THR A 40 5.17 3.49 3.08
N VAL A 41 5.61 4.57 2.44
CA VAL A 41 6.55 4.47 1.32
C VAL A 41 7.92 4.06 1.86
N LEU A 42 8.49 3.00 1.29
CA LEU A 42 9.84 2.56 1.59
C LEU A 42 10.86 3.22 0.65
N HIS A 43 10.49 3.37 -0.62
CA HIS A 43 11.32 4.01 -1.63
C HIS A 43 10.45 4.61 -2.75
N ALA A 44 10.75 5.83 -3.20
CA ALA A 44 10.09 6.45 -4.35
C ALA A 44 11.13 6.90 -5.38
N GLY A 45 11.26 6.13 -6.46
CA GLY A 45 12.19 6.38 -7.55
C GLY A 45 11.51 6.96 -8.80
N ARG A 46 12.30 7.13 -9.87
CA ARG A 46 11.81 7.72 -11.12
C ARG A 46 10.79 6.83 -11.85
N ARG A 47 11.04 5.51 -11.89
CA ARG A 47 10.27 4.50 -12.63
C ARG A 47 9.45 3.59 -11.73
N THR A 48 9.89 3.38 -10.49
CA THR A 48 9.25 2.48 -9.54
C THR A 48 9.21 3.09 -8.14
N ALA A 49 8.23 2.72 -7.35
CA ALA A 49 8.15 3.00 -5.93
C ALA A 49 7.79 1.72 -5.17
N THR A 50 8.31 1.54 -3.96
CA THR A 50 7.95 0.44 -3.06
C THR A 50 7.31 0.99 -1.80
N ALA A 51 6.35 0.25 -1.27
CA ALA A 51 5.67 0.59 -0.03
C ALA A 51 5.37 -0.67 0.77
N GLU A 52 5.27 -0.52 2.08
CA GLU A 52 4.74 -1.53 2.98
C GLU A 52 3.40 -1.07 3.56
N GLY A 53 2.65 -2.03 4.10
CA GLY A 53 1.42 -1.74 4.81
C GLY A 53 1.04 -2.84 5.78
N LYS A 54 0.24 -2.46 6.76
CA LYS A 54 -0.34 -3.34 7.78
C LYS A 54 -1.82 -3.06 7.90
N VAL A 55 -2.56 -4.09 8.27
CA VAL A 55 -3.98 -4.01 8.63
C VAL A 55 -4.11 -4.48 10.08
N LEU A 56 -4.69 -3.63 10.91
CA LEU A 56 -4.99 -3.90 12.31
C LEU A 56 -6.50 -3.97 12.53
N ASP A 57 -6.95 -4.73 13.53
CA ASP A 57 -8.31 -4.59 14.06
C ASP A 57 -8.41 -3.41 15.04
N GLU A 58 -9.63 -3.14 15.54
CA GLU A 58 -9.91 -2.08 16.53
C GLU A 58 -9.13 -2.25 17.84
N GLN A 59 -8.63 -3.45 18.13
CA GLN A 59 -7.84 -3.78 19.33
C GLN A 59 -6.33 -3.68 19.05
N GLY A 60 -5.93 -3.24 17.86
CA GLY A 60 -4.54 -3.11 17.44
C GLY A 60 -3.87 -4.44 17.06
N LYS A 61 -4.62 -5.54 16.90
CA LYS A 61 -4.06 -6.83 16.53
C LYS A 61 -3.78 -6.88 15.03
N LEU A 62 -2.61 -7.39 14.67
CA LEU A 62 -2.20 -7.55 13.27
C LEU A 62 -3.05 -8.62 12.57
N ILE A 63 -3.78 -8.19 11.54
CA ILE A 63 -4.59 -9.04 10.66
C ILE A 63 -3.78 -9.47 9.44
N ALA A 64 -3.13 -8.51 8.78
CA ALA A 64 -2.30 -8.76 7.61
C ALA A 64 -1.16 -7.73 7.51
N HIS A 65 -0.10 -8.12 6.81
CA HIS A 65 0.93 -7.18 6.37
C HIS A 65 1.35 -7.49 4.93
N ALA A 66 1.81 -6.45 4.23
CA ALA A 66 2.07 -6.53 2.82
C ALA A 66 3.21 -5.61 2.39
N THR A 67 3.80 -5.97 1.25
CA THR A 67 4.71 -5.12 0.48
C THR A 67 4.17 -5.00 -0.94
N THR A 68 4.47 -3.89 -1.59
CA THR A 68 4.11 -3.68 -3.00
C THR A 68 5.20 -2.92 -3.72
N THR A 69 5.33 -3.21 -5.01
CA THR A 69 6.07 -2.40 -5.97
C THR A 69 5.08 -1.79 -6.97
N CYS A 70 5.16 -0.47 -7.16
CA CYS A 70 4.40 0.27 -8.15
C CYS A 70 5.31 0.74 -9.29
N MET A 71 4.83 0.67 -10.54
CA MET A 71 5.40 1.40 -11.68
C MET A 71 4.86 2.83 -11.69
N ILE A 72 5.72 3.81 -11.91
CA ILE A 72 5.34 5.21 -12.07
C ILE A 72 5.13 5.51 -13.55
N LEU A 73 3.93 5.97 -13.89
CA LEU A 73 3.50 6.30 -15.24
C LEU A 73 3.65 7.80 -15.45
N ARG A 74 4.82 8.20 -15.94
CA ARG A 74 5.06 9.57 -16.41
C ARG A 74 4.70 9.58 -17.88
N THR A 75 3.90 10.55 -18.31
CA THR A 75 3.84 10.89 -19.74
C THR A 75 5.22 11.41 -20.12
N ASP A 76 5.83 10.77 -21.11
CA ASP A 76 7.00 11.34 -21.75
C ASP A 76 6.55 12.64 -22.44
N GLY A 77 7.28 13.73 -22.19
CA GLY A 77 7.08 15.00 -22.88
C GLY A 77 7.59 14.93 -24.31
#